data_AF-A0A2D5TJL3-F1
#
_entry.id   AF-A0A2D5TJL3-F1
#
_cell.length_a   1.000
_cell.length_b   1.000
_cell.length_c   1.000
_cell.angle_alpha   90.00
_cell.angle_beta   90.00
_cell.angle_gamma   90.00
#
_symmetry.space_group_name_H-M   'P 1'
#
loop_
_entity.id
_entity.type
_entity.pdbx_description
1 polymer ?
#
loop_
_entity_poly.entity_id
_entity_poly.type
_entity_poly.pdbx_seq_one_letter_code
_entity_poly.pdbx_strand_id
1 'polypeptide(L)'
;MTKTGDVKREKAKLVRMIGLRMKHARELVNMTQEYAAEKLGYANSSKLSKIENASDTDNVPNYIIERAATLYDVSVDYLYGRTDDWDPETPRDSFAMQYVADMLEKLAKRDLVLMAQYENKVRKVIDSVLALSELTREAEEALNRFCVMHPEIEDMRASRLISSIKRASAAGETAKGELQRYQRVCKRGHSLSDAQLGLDLNAPDDLAKEHA
;
A
#
# COMPACT_ATOMS: atom_id res chain seq x y z
N MET A 1 38.79 -21.41 -37.85
CA MET A 1 39.14 -20.06 -38.34
C MET A 1 37.84 -19.32 -38.64
N THR A 2 37.38 -18.47 -37.72
CA THR A 2 36.21 -17.59 -37.92
C THR A 2 36.55 -16.60 -39.03
N LYS A 3 35.73 -16.54 -40.08
CA LYS A 3 35.95 -15.64 -41.23
C LYS A 3 35.90 -14.20 -40.73
N THR A 4 36.89 -13.38 -41.04
CA THR A 4 37.04 -11.97 -40.62
C THR A 4 35.78 -11.10 -40.83
N GLY A 5 34.94 -11.43 -41.83
CA GLY A 5 33.67 -10.75 -42.08
C GLY A 5 32.53 -11.08 -41.11
N ASP A 6 32.67 -12.11 -40.28
CA ASP A 6 31.70 -12.48 -39.25
C ASP A 6 31.92 -11.66 -37.97
N VAL A 7 33.18 -11.59 -37.53
CA VAL A 7 33.63 -10.76 -36.39
C VAL A 7 33.23 -9.29 -36.54
N LYS A 8 33.37 -8.73 -37.75
CA LYS A 8 32.97 -7.33 -38.02
C LYS A 8 31.45 -7.13 -37.87
N ARG A 9 30.64 -8.12 -38.25
CA ARG A 9 29.17 -8.07 -38.12
C ARG A 9 28.73 -8.21 -36.67
N GLU A 10 29.34 -9.12 -35.92
CA GLU A 10 29.08 -9.28 -34.48
C GLU A 10 29.44 -8.02 -33.71
N LYS A 11 30.61 -7.43 -33.99
CA LYS A 11 31.03 -6.16 -33.41
C LYS A 11 30.01 -5.04 -33.68
N ALA A 12 29.54 -4.90 -34.92
CA ALA A 12 28.55 -3.88 -35.27
C ALA A 12 27.22 -4.07 -34.53
N LYS A 13 26.76 -5.32 -34.37
CA LYS A 13 25.56 -5.64 -33.57
C LYS A 13 25.74 -5.25 -32.10
N LEU A 14 26.91 -5.56 -31.53
CA LEU A 14 27.23 -5.24 -30.14
C LEU A 14 27.26 -3.72 -29.90
N VAL A 15 27.95 -2.96 -30.75
CA VAL A 15 28.00 -1.49 -30.65
C VAL A 15 26.60 -0.90 -30.74
N ARG A 16 25.75 -1.42 -31.64
CA ARG A 16 24.35 -0.99 -31.76
C ARG A 16 23.54 -1.25 -30.50
N MET A 17 23.72 -2.42 -29.88
CA MET A 17 23.04 -2.77 -28.63
C MET A 17 23.46 -1.81 -27.50
N ILE A 18 24.77 -1.60 -27.34
CA ILE A 18 25.32 -0.72 -26.30
C ILE A 18 24.81 0.71 -26.47
N GLY A 19 24.84 1.25 -27.69
CA GLY A 19 24.34 2.59 -27.98
C GLY A 19 22.86 2.75 -27.60
N LEU A 20 22.02 1.78 -27.99
CA LEU A 20 20.59 1.79 -27.68
C LEU A 20 20.33 1.71 -26.16
N ARG A 21 21.03 0.82 -25.45
CA ARG A 21 20.88 0.65 -24.00
C ARG A 21 21.40 1.84 -23.21
N MET A 22 22.51 2.44 -23.63
CA MET A 22 23.02 3.68 -23.03
C MET A 22 22.04 4.83 -23.18
N LYS A 23 21.43 4.97 -24.37
CA LYS A 23 20.38 5.97 -24.60
C LYS A 23 19.18 5.74 -23.69
N HIS A 24 18.68 4.51 -23.64
CA HIS A 24 17.52 4.16 -22.83
C HIS A 24 17.80 4.39 -21.33
N ALA A 25 18.96 3.93 -20.82
CA ALA A 25 19.36 4.15 -19.43
C ALA A 25 19.46 5.64 -19.08
N ARG A 26 20.06 6.45 -19.97
CA ARG A 26 20.12 7.91 -19.80
C ARG A 26 18.72 8.54 -19.69
N GLU A 27 17.79 8.08 -20.52
CA GLU A 27 16.41 8.57 -20.56
C GLU A 27 15.60 8.11 -19.34
N LEU A 28 15.85 6.91 -18.80
CA LEU A 28 15.25 6.41 -17.56
C LEU A 28 15.55 7.32 -16.37
N VAL A 29 16.79 7.83 -16.27
CA VAL A 29 17.19 8.78 -15.23
C VAL A 29 16.92 10.25 -15.61
N ASN A 30 16.12 10.50 -16.65
CA ASN A 30 15.73 11.82 -17.15
C ASN A 30 16.90 12.77 -17.44
N MET A 31 18.02 12.23 -17.93
CA MET A 31 19.24 13.01 -18.17
C MET A 31 19.36 13.46 -19.62
N THR A 32 19.73 14.73 -19.85
CA THR A 32 19.97 15.25 -21.21
C THR A 32 21.28 14.71 -21.77
N GLN A 33 21.39 14.60 -23.10
CA GLN A 33 22.60 14.09 -23.75
C GLN A 33 23.82 15.00 -23.52
N GLU A 34 23.63 16.31 -23.43
CA GLU A 34 24.70 17.28 -23.14
C GLU A 34 25.24 17.10 -21.72
N TYR A 35 24.35 17.02 -20.73
CA TYR A 35 24.73 16.83 -19.33
C TYR A 35 25.42 15.48 -19.12
N ALA A 36 24.89 14.41 -19.73
CA ALA A 36 25.50 13.09 -19.67
C ALA A 36 26.91 13.09 -20.29
N ALA A 37 27.10 13.76 -21.43
CA ALA A 37 28.41 13.83 -22.09
C ALA A 37 29.45 14.55 -21.21
N GLU A 38 29.07 15.64 -20.56
CA GLU A 38 29.93 16.35 -19.59
C GLU A 38 30.34 15.43 -18.44
N LYS A 39 29.38 14.72 -17.82
CA LYS A 39 29.64 13.79 -16.71
C LYS A 39 30.47 12.58 -17.10
N LEU A 40 30.36 12.10 -18.34
CA LEU A 40 31.19 11.02 -18.87
C LEU A 40 32.62 11.48 -19.21
N GLY A 41 32.88 12.80 -19.20
CA GLY A 41 34.18 13.41 -19.43
C GLY A 41 34.43 13.82 -20.88
N TYR A 42 33.37 14.05 -21.67
CA TYR A 42 33.46 14.62 -23.01
C TYR A 42 33.30 16.14 -22.98
N ALA A 43 34.01 16.80 -23.89
CA ALA A 43 33.91 18.25 -24.07
C ALA A 43 32.59 18.70 -24.73
N ASN A 44 31.90 17.80 -25.46
CA ASN A 44 30.61 18.06 -26.09
C ASN A 44 29.80 16.77 -26.29
N SER A 45 28.51 16.92 -26.59
CA SER A 45 27.56 15.81 -26.81
C SER A 45 27.82 14.99 -28.07
N SER A 46 28.61 15.50 -29.03
CA SER A 46 28.81 14.87 -30.34
C SER A 46 29.34 13.44 -30.26
N LYS A 47 30.25 13.15 -29.32
CA LYS A 47 30.79 11.78 -29.13
C LYS A 47 29.74 10.83 -28.54
N LEU A 48 29.03 11.27 -27.50
CA LEU A 48 27.95 10.48 -26.91
C LEU A 48 26.82 10.23 -27.91
N SER A 49 26.47 11.24 -28.72
CA SER A 49 25.48 11.12 -29.78
C SER A 49 25.83 10.06 -30.81
N LYS A 50 27.10 9.97 -31.22
CA LYS A 50 27.57 8.92 -32.14
C LYS A 50 27.48 7.52 -31.54
N ILE A 51 27.77 7.39 -30.25
CA ILE A 51 27.65 6.13 -29.50
C ILE A 51 26.17 5.72 -29.42
N GLU A 52 25.30 6.60 -28.95
CA GLU A 52 23.86 6.31 -28.77
C GLU A 52 23.15 5.98 -30.10
N ASN A 53 23.55 6.62 -31.19
CA ASN A 53 23.00 6.36 -32.52
C ASN A 53 23.73 5.23 -33.28
N ALA A 54 24.77 4.65 -32.70
CA ALA A 54 25.65 3.65 -33.32
C ALA A 54 26.18 4.06 -34.71
N SER A 55 26.35 5.37 -34.93
CA SER A 55 26.81 5.92 -36.21
C SER A 55 28.32 5.84 -36.40
N ASP A 56 29.06 5.63 -35.30
CA ASP A 56 30.47 5.26 -35.29
C ASP A 56 30.59 3.80 -34.83
N THR A 57 30.87 2.89 -35.78
CA THR A 57 30.88 1.44 -35.55
C THR A 57 32.26 0.93 -35.11
N ASP A 58 33.25 1.82 -35.02
CA ASP A 58 34.64 1.41 -34.86
C ASP A 58 35.02 1.12 -33.41
N ASN A 59 34.49 1.85 -32.40
CA ASN A 59 34.61 1.43 -31.00
C ASN A 59 33.78 2.26 -29.99
N VAL A 60 33.18 1.60 -29.00
CA VAL A 60 32.75 2.26 -27.75
C VAL A 60 33.86 2.05 -26.71
N PRO A 61 34.46 3.10 -26.13
CA PRO A 61 35.51 2.91 -25.14
C PRO A 61 34.98 2.21 -23.87
N ASN A 62 35.67 1.17 -23.39
CA ASN A 62 35.23 0.39 -22.23
C ASN A 62 35.04 1.24 -20.96
N TYR A 63 35.90 2.23 -20.73
CA TYR A 63 35.80 3.12 -19.57
C TYR A 63 34.51 3.97 -19.58
N ILE A 64 33.93 4.22 -20.76
CA ILE A 64 32.65 4.93 -20.89
C ILE A 64 31.51 4.02 -20.49
N ILE A 65 31.58 2.73 -20.81
CA ILE A 65 30.54 1.76 -20.44
C ILE A 65 30.48 1.62 -18.91
N GLU A 66 31.64 1.51 -18.26
CA GLU A 66 31.73 1.48 -16.80
C GLU A 66 31.17 2.78 -16.18
N ARG A 67 31.61 3.94 -16.66
CA ARG A 67 31.11 5.23 -16.15
C ARG A 67 29.62 5.42 -16.41
N ALA A 68 29.11 4.98 -17.54
CA ALA A 68 27.70 5.07 -17.89
C ALA A 68 26.86 4.14 -17.02
N ALA A 69 27.35 2.94 -16.69
CA ALA A 69 26.68 2.04 -15.76
C ALA A 69 26.51 2.71 -14.39
N THR A 70 27.56 3.33 -13.86
CA THR A 70 27.47 4.08 -12.59
C THR A 70 26.63 5.36 -12.71
N LEU A 71 26.77 6.12 -13.79
CA LEU A 71 26.09 7.41 -13.97
C LEU A 71 24.58 7.25 -14.19
N TYR A 72 24.17 6.20 -14.89
CA TYR A 72 22.76 5.92 -15.19
C TYR A 72 22.13 4.92 -14.21
N ASP A 73 22.89 4.47 -13.21
CA ASP A 73 22.45 3.50 -12.21
C ASP A 73 21.89 2.21 -12.82
N VAL A 74 22.67 1.62 -13.74
CA VAL A 74 22.33 0.37 -14.43
C VAL A 74 23.48 -0.63 -14.40
N SER A 75 23.19 -1.91 -14.57
CA SER A 75 24.23 -2.93 -14.68
C SER A 75 24.99 -2.84 -16.01
N VAL A 76 26.29 -3.20 -15.99
CA VAL A 76 27.09 -3.32 -17.21
C VAL A 76 26.51 -4.39 -18.15
N ASP A 77 25.95 -5.46 -17.60
CA ASP A 77 25.29 -6.52 -18.38
C ASP A 77 24.05 -6.04 -19.13
N TYR A 78 23.29 -5.10 -18.53
CA TYR A 78 22.19 -4.43 -19.21
C TYR A 78 22.69 -3.61 -20.41
N LEU A 79 23.78 -2.84 -20.24
CA LEU A 79 24.38 -2.06 -21.33
C LEU A 79 24.89 -2.96 -22.46
N TYR A 80 25.48 -4.11 -22.14
CA TYR A 80 25.87 -5.10 -23.16
C TYR A 80 24.68 -5.87 -23.77
N GLY A 81 23.46 -5.69 -23.25
CA GLY A 81 22.26 -6.38 -23.70
C GLY A 81 22.24 -7.86 -23.36
N ARG A 82 22.93 -8.28 -22.30
CA ARG A 82 22.87 -9.66 -21.76
C ARG A 82 21.61 -9.90 -20.93
N THR A 83 21.00 -8.84 -20.44
CA THR A 83 19.77 -8.84 -19.63
C THR A 83 18.89 -7.68 -20.05
N ASP A 84 17.58 -7.86 -19.94
CA ASP A 84 16.60 -6.79 -20.12
C ASP A 84 16.35 -6.00 -18.82
N ASP A 85 16.71 -6.58 -17.67
CA ASP A 85 16.64 -5.93 -16.35
C ASP A 85 17.72 -4.85 -16.22
N TRP A 86 17.29 -3.60 -16.06
CA TRP A 86 18.19 -2.44 -15.96
C TRP A 86 18.68 -2.21 -14.54
N ASP A 87 17.87 -2.57 -13.53
CA ASP A 87 18.15 -2.36 -12.11
C ASP A 87 19.30 -3.29 -11.64
N PRO A 88 20.44 -2.74 -11.22
CA PRO A 88 21.58 -3.51 -10.73
C PRO A 88 21.37 -4.04 -9.31
N GLU A 89 20.44 -3.44 -8.54
CA GLU A 89 20.17 -3.74 -7.14
C GLU A 89 18.99 -4.70 -6.94
N THR A 90 18.15 -4.98 -7.94
CA THR A 90 17.22 -6.11 -7.84
C THR A 90 18.02 -7.40 -7.96
N PRO A 91 18.25 -8.15 -6.86
CA PRO A 91 18.96 -9.40 -6.99
C PRO A 91 17.95 -10.36 -7.61
N ARG A 92 18.28 -10.88 -8.80
CA ARG A 92 17.42 -11.77 -9.62
C ARG A 92 16.82 -12.95 -8.85
N ASP A 93 17.42 -13.31 -7.71
CA ASP A 93 16.92 -14.27 -6.73
C ASP A 93 17.31 -13.83 -5.30
N SER A 94 16.91 -12.64 -4.85
CA SER A 94 17.21 -12.25 -3.47
C SER A 94 16.35 -13.04 -2.48
N PHE A 95 16.92 -14.07 -1.88
CA PHE A 95 16.39 -14.67 -0.65
C PHE A 95 15.99 -13.60 0.38
N ALA A 96 16.66 -12.43 0.40
CA ALA A 96 16.30 -11.33 1.28
C ALA A 96 14.96 -10.67 0.90
N MET A 97 14.64 -10.50 -0.39
CA MET A 97 13.33 -9.97 -0.79
C MET A 97 12.21 -10.97 -0.55
N GLN A 98 12.46 -12.25 -0.80
CA GLN A 98 11.48 -13.28 -0.48
C GLN A 98 11.26 -13.38 1.03
N TYR A 99 12.32 -13.29 1.83
CA TYR A 99 12.23 -13.22 3.28
C TYR A 99 11.45 -11.98 3.78
N VAL A 100 11.70 -10.81 3.19
CA VAL A 100 10.96 -9.58 3.52
C VAL A 100 9.48 -9.74 3.15
N ALA A 101 9.16 -10.29 1.97
CA ALA A 101 7.79 -10.56 1.56
C ALA A 101 7.08 -11.52 2.54
N ASP A 102 7.74 -12.62 2.90
CA ASP A 102 7.25 -13.62 3.86
C ASP A 102 6.99 -13.00 5.24
N MET A 103 7.87 -12.10 5.68
CA MET A 103 7.73 -11.36 6.94
C MET A 103 6.58 -10.36 6.88
N LEU A 104 6.42 -9.63 5.78
CA LEU A 104 5.30 -8.71 5.58
C LEU A 104 3.97 -9.46 5.57
N GLU A 105 3.92 -10.63 4.93
CA GLU A 105 2.73 -11.48 4.92
C GLU A 105 2.37 -11.98 6.34
N LYS A 106 3.37 -12.43 7.11
CA LYS A 106 3.16 -12.84 8.51
C LYS A 106 2.67 -11.69 9.38
N LEU A 107 3.22 -10.49 9.20
CA LEU A 107 2.76 -9.28 9.89
C LEU A 107 1.32 -8.93 9.51
N ALA A 108 0.99 -8.93 8.21
CA ALA A 108 -0.35 -8.66 7.72
C ALA A 108 -1.38 -9.67 8.28
N LYS A 109 -1.04 -10.96 8.31
CA LYS A 109 -1.89 -12.02 8.89
C LYS A 109 -2.13 -11.80 10.38
N ARG A 110 -1.07 -11.48 11.14
CA ARG A 110 -1.17 -11.19 12.58
C ARG A 110 -2.08 -9.99 12.83
N ASP A 111 -1.88 -8.93 12.06
CA ASP A 111 -2.63 -7.69 12.21
C ASP A 111 -4.10 -7.88 11.81
N LEU A 112 -4.39 -8.68 10.76
CA LEU A 112 -5.75 -9.06 10.39
C LEU A 112 -6.49 -9.80 11.53
N VAL A 113 -5.85 -10.81 12.14
CA VAL A 113 -6.43 -11.56 13.27
C VAL A 113 -6.69 -10.63 14.45
N LEU A 114 -5.75 -9.75 14.76
CA LEU A 114 -5.88 -8.78 15.84
C LEU A 114 -7.02 -7.78 15.57
N MET A 115 -7.15 -7.27 14.34
CA MET A 115 -8.25 -6.39 13.93
C MET A 115 -9.61 -7.09 14.05
N ALA A 116 -9.72 -8.35 13.62
CA ALA A 116 -10.95 -9.13 13.78
C ALA A 116 -11.31 -9.34 15.27
N GLN A 117 -10.33 -9.52 16.15
CA GLN A 117 -10.57 -9.57 17.59
C GLN A 117 -11.03 -8.23 18.16
N TYR A 118 -10.45 -7.12 17.70
CA TYR A 118 -10.87 -5.77 18.11
C TYR A 118 -12.28 -5.45 17.64
N GLU A 119 -12.62 -5.78 16.39
CA GLU A 119 -13.96 -5.61 15.85
C GLU A 119 -15.00 -6.37 16.69
N ASN A 120 -14.70 -7.63 17.02
CA ASN A 120 -15.54 -8.45 17.90
C ASN A 120 -15.74 -7.81 19.28
N LYS A 121 -14.68 -7.25 19.88
CA LYS A 121 -14.77 -6.56 21.17
C LYS A 121 -15.61 -5.28 21.06
N VAL A 122 -15.38 -4.46 20.03
CA VAL A 122 -16.13 -3.23 19.79
C VAL A 122 -17.60 -3.54 19.58
N ARG A 123 -17.94 -4.56 18.77
CA ARG A 123 -19.33 -5.00 18.57
C ARG A 123 -20.02 -5.38 19.88
N LYS A 124 -19.36 -6.15 20.75
CA LYS A 124 -19.92 -6.48 22.08
C LYS A 124 -20.16 -5.25 22.96
N VAL A 125 -19.27 -4.26 22.90
CA VAL A 125 -19.45 -2.99 23.64
C VAL A 125 -20.66 -2.24 23.07
N ILE A 126 -20.80 -2.16 21.75
CA ILE A 126 -21.95 -1.54 21.08
C ILE A 126 -23.25 -2.20 21.55
N ASP A 127 -23.32 -3.53 21.48
CA ASP A 127 -24.52 -4.29 21.88
C ASP A 127 -24.86 -4.05 23.36
N SER A 128 -23.85 -4.01 24.22
CA SER A 128 -24.01 -3.76 25.67
C SER A 128 -24.53 -2.35 25.95
N VAL A 129 -24.02 -1.34 25.25
CA VAL A 129 -24.46 0.06 25.41
C VAL A 129 -25.88 0.25 24.88
N LEU A 130 -26.23 -0.39 23.75
CA LEU A 130 -27.60 -0.38 23.23
C LEU A 130 -28.56 -1.03 24.22
N ALA A 131 -28.23 -2.20 24.76
CA ALA A 131 -29.03 -2.86 25.80
C ALA A 131 -29.20 -1.97 27.05
N LEU A 132 -28.12 -1.32 27.51
CA LEU A 132 -28.18 -0.39 28.63
C LEU A 132 -29.09 0.80 28.35
N SER A 133 -29.02 1.37 27.14
CA SER A 133 -29.87 2.51 26.75
C SER A 133 -31.36 2.15 26.78
N GLU A 134 -31.72 0.97 26.29
CA GLU A 134 -33.11 0.48 26.32
C GLU A 134 -33.59 0.24 27.75
N LEU A 135 -32.77 -0.39 28.61
CA LEU A 135 -33.10 -0.60 30.02
C LEU A 135 -33.31 0.73 30.77
N THR A 136 -32.48 1.74 30.50
CA THR A 136 -32.65 3.07 31.13
C THR A 136 -33.90 3.78 30.64
N ARG A 137 -34.28 3.60 29.37
CA ARG A 137 -35.51 4.14 28.79
C ARG A 137 -36.74 3.47 29.39
N GLU A 138 -36.74 2.14 29.49
CA GLU A 138 -37.83 1.39 30.13
C GLU A 138 -38.00 1.78 31.61
N ALA A 139 -36.90 1.98 32.34
CA ALA A 139 -36.94 2.44 33.72
C ALA A 139 -37.53 3.85 33.85
N GLU A 140 -37.20 4.77 32.93
CA GLU A 140 -37.80 6.10 32.89
C GLU A 140 -39.31 6.04 32.56
N GLU A 141 -39.72 5.22 31.59
CA GLU A 141 -41.12 5.03 31.26
C GLU A 141 -41.93 4.44 32.42
N ALA A 142 -41.40 3.41 33.08
CA ALA A 142 -42.02 2.80 34.25
C ALA A 142 -42.17 3.82 35.40
N LEU A 143 -41.13 4.64 35.64
CA LEU A 143 -41.17 5.69 36.64
C LEU A 143 -42.21 6.76 36.29
N ASN A 144 -42.27 7.19 35.02
CA ASN A 144 -43.25 8.19 34.57
C ASN A 144 -44.69 7.67 34.75
N ARG A 145 -44.95 6.38 34.41
CA ARG A 145 -46.26 5.75 34.65
C ARG A 145 -46.61 5.72 36.14
N PHE A 146 -45.64 5.39 36.98
CA PHE A 146 -45.81 5.38 38.44
C PHE A 146 -46.12 6.77 39.00
N CYS A 147 -45.42 7.82 38.55
CA CYS A 147 -45.68 9.20 38.93
C CYS A 147 -47.08 9.67 38.51
N VAL A 148 -47.58 9.25 37.34
CA VAL A 148 -48.95 9.57 36.90
C VAL A 148 -50.01 8.91 37.79
N MET A 149 -49.76 7.67 38.22
CA MET A 149 -50.70 6.93 39.10
C MET A 149 -50.64 7.38 40.56
N HIS A 150 -49.52 7.97 41.00
CA HIS A 150 -49.32 8.43 42.38
C HIS A 150 -48.79 9.87 42.41
N PRO A 151 -49.67 10.88 42.23
CA PRO A 151 -49.27 12.29 42.22
C PRO A 151 -48.60 12.76 43.53
N GLU A 152 -48.95 12.13 44.65
CA GLU A 152 -48.42 12.39 45.99
C GLU A 152 -46.89 12.19 46.10
N ILE A 153 -46.28 11.51 45.12
CA ILE A 153 -44.83 11.35 45.01
C ILE A 153 -44.09 12.67 44.79
N GLU A 154 -44.73 13.68 44.21
CA GLU A 154 -44.13 15.01 44.08
C GLU A 154 -43.83 15.64 45.44
N ASP A 155 -44.65 15.36 46.46
CA ASP A 155 -44.44 15.83 47.83
C ASP A 155 -43.44 14.94 48.63
N MET A 156 -43.09 13.78 48.10
CA MET A 156 -42.06 12.92 48.69
C MET A 156 -40.65 13.42 48.34
N ARG A 157 -39.65 13.04 49.15
CA ARG A 157 -38.21 13.25 48.83
C ARG A 157 -37.70 12.34 47.68
N ALA A 158 -38.51 12.14 46.64
CA ALA A 158 -38.22 11.29 45.48
C ALA A 158 -37.47 12.03 44.36
N SER A 159 -37.26 13.34 44.48
CA SER A 159 -36.62 14.19 43.45
C SER A 159 -35.24 13.70 42.98
N ARG A 160 -34.44 13.08 43.87
CA ARG A 160 -33.15 12.47 43.51
C ARG A 160 -33.29 11.20 42.67
N LEU A 161 -34.29 10.36 42.96
CA LEU A 161 -34.56 9.15 42.18
C LEU A 161 -35.00 9.54 40.76
N ILE A 162 -35.98 10.45 40.66
CA ILE A 162 -36.50 10.95 39.38
C ILE A 162 -35.39 11.59 38.55
N SER A 163 -34.61 12.50 39.13
CA SER A 163 -33.49 13.14 38.42
C SER A 163 -32.35 12.19 38.07
N SER A 164 -32.12 11.11 38.85
CA SER A 164 -31.10 10.10 38.51
C SER A 164 -31.50 9.25 37.31
N ILE A 165 -32.76 8.80 37.25
CA ILE A 165 -33.28 7.98 36.15
C ILE A 165 -33.37 8.80 34.86
N LYS A 166 -33.89 10.04 34.93
CA LYS A 166 -33.91 10.96 33.77
C LYS A 166 -32.51 11.24 33.22
N ARG A 167 -31.52 11.45 34.09
CA ARG A 167 -30.12 11.64 33.67
C ARG A 167 -29.53 10.38 33.04
N ALA A 168 -29.82 9.20 33.59
CA ALA A 168 -29.35 7.93 33.04
C ALA A 168 -29.93 7.68 31.64
N SER A 169 -31.24 7.91 31.45
CA SER A 169 -31.90 7.81 30.15
C SER A 169 -31.35 8.81 29.12
N ALA A 170 -31.19 10.08 29.50
CA ALA A 170 -30.59 11.09 28.62
C ALA A 170 -29.15 10.72 28.20
N ALA A 171 -28.35 10.17 29.12
CA ALA A 171 -27.01 9.68 28.81
C ALA A 171 -27.05 8.45 27.88
N GLY A 172 -28.01 7.54 28.07
CA GLY A 172 -28.24 6.38 27.22
C GLY A 172 -28.61 6.77 25.78
N GLU A 173 -29.52 7.72 25.60
CA GLU A 173 -29.90 8.24 24.28
C GLU A 173 -28.74 8.95 23.57
N THR A 174 -27.94 9.72 24.32
CA THR A 174 -26.73 10.36 23.78
C THR A 174 -25.75 9.31 23.26
N ALA A 175 -25.46 8.28 24.07
CA ALA A 175 -24.55 7.19 23.70
C ALA A 175 -25.07 6.41 22.48
N LYS A 176 -26.37 6.12 22.43
CA LYS A 176 -27.03 5.46 21.28
C LYS A 176 -26.87 6.28 19.99
N GLY A 177 -27.06 7.60 20.05
CA GLY A 177 -26.87 8.49 18.91
C GLY A 177 -25.43 8.50 18.37
N GLU A 178 -24.44 8.54 19.27
CA GLU A 178 -23.02 8.46 18.89
C GLU A 178 -22.67 7.12 18.23
N LEU A 179 -23.18 6.00 18.78
CA LEU A 179 -22.95 4.67 18.22
C LEU A 179 -23.59 4.49 16.83
N GLN A 180 -24.81 4.98 16.63
CA GLN A 180 -25.45 4.95 15.31
C GLN A 180 -24.70 5.81 14.28
N ARG A 181 -24.08 6.91 14.71
CA ARG A 181 -23.20 7.71 13.85
C ARG A 181 -21.94 6.93 13.49
N TYR A 182 -21.30 6.30 14.46
CA TYR A 182 -20.13 5.44 14.23
C TYR A 182 -20.43 4.31 13.25
N GLN A 183 -21.53 3.57 13.45
CA GLN A 183 -21.96 2.50 12.52
C GLN A 183 -22.19 3.00 11.09
N ARG A 184 -22.75 4.21 10.91
CA ARG A 184 -22.92 4.82 9.58
C ARG A 184 -21.59 5.13 8.92
N VAL A 185 -20.59 5.60 9.67
CA VAL A 185 -19.24 5.85 9.16
C VAL A 185 -18.58 4.54 8.75
N CYS A 186 -18.66 3.50 9.58
CA CYS A 186 -18.13 2.17 9.25
C CYS A 186 -18.76 1.60 7.98
N LYS A 187 -20.08 1.67 7.82
CA LYS A 187 -20.78 1.19 6.60
C LYS A 187 -20.33 1.92 5.33
N ARG A 188 -20.13 3.24 5.40
CA ARG A 188 -19.62 4.03 4.26
C ARG A 188 -18.16 3.67 3.94
N GLY A 189 -17.33 3.46 4.97
CA GLY A 189 -15.94 3.05 4.81
C GLY A 189 -15.81 1.71 4.07
N HIS A 190 -16.65 0.72 4.41
CA HIS A 190 -16.70 -0.57 3.71
C HIS A 190 -17.07 -0.40 2.23
N SER A 191 -18.12 0.37 1.92
CA SER A 191 -18.53 0.61 0.52
C SER A 191 -17.49 1.33 -0.34
N LEU A 192 -16.62 2.15 0.28
CA LEU A 192 -15.53 2.84 -0.41
C LEU A 192 -14.32 1.92 -0.59
N SER A 193 -13.98 1.12 0.43
CA SER A 193 -12.93 0.09 0.38
C SER A 193 -13.19 -0.94 -0.70
N ASP A 194 -14.41 -1.49 -0.76
CA ASP A 194 -14.79 -2.53 -1.73
C ASP A 194 -14.73 -1.98 -3.17
N ALA A 195 -15.09 -0.71 -3.36
CA ALA A 195 -15.03 -0.04 -4.65
C ALA A 195 -13.61 0.35 -5.10
N GLN A 196 -12.68 0.60 -4.15
CA GLN A 196 -11.32 1.07 -4.46
C GLN A 196 -10.27 -0.05 -4.49
N LEU A 197 -10.50 -1.19 -3.83
CA LEU A 197 -9.52 -2.28 -3.72
C LEU A 197 -9.93 -3.58 -4.44
N GLY A 198 -11.18 -3.72 -4.89
CA GLY A 198 -11.63 -4.93 -5.61
C GLY A 198 -11.49 -6.24 -4.82
N LEU A 199 -11.33 -6.15 -3.49
CA LEU A 199 -11.21 -7.27 -2.58
C LEU A 199 -12.58 -7.52 -1.93
N ASP A 200 -13.28 -8.56 -2.37
CA ASP A 200 -14.52 -9.00 -1.75
C ASP A 200 -14.20 -9.73 -0.43
N LEU A 201 -14.26 -9.01 0.68
CA LEU A 201 -14.02 -9.53 2.03
C LEU A 201 -15.15 -10.45 2.54
N ASN A 202 -16.21 -10.68 1.75
CA ASN A 202 -17.29 -11.61 2.06
C ASN A 202 -17.19 -12.95 1.30
N ALA A 203 -16.09 -13.21 0.60
CA ALA A 203 -15.85 -14.53 0.02
C ALA A 203 -15.80 -15.58 1.15
N PRO A 204 -16.64 -16.64 1.10
CA PRO A 204 -16.56 -17.71 2.08
C PRO A 204 -15.16 -18.35 2.06
N ASP A 205 -14.61 -18.60 3.25
CA ASP A 205 -13.31 -19.25 3.48
C ASP A 205 -13.21 -20.58 2.70
N ASP A 206 -12.68 -20.55 1.48
CA ASP A 206 -12.32 -21.74 0.70
C ASP A 206 -10.90 -22.26 1.03
N LEU A 207 -10.20 -21.66 2.00
CA LEU A 207 -8.84 -22.06 2.39
C LEU A 207 -8.77 -23.22 3.40
N ALA A 208 -9.87 -23.92 3.67
CA ALA A 208 -9.89 -25.06 4.59
C ALA A 208 -9.77 -26.44 3.93
N LYS A 209 -9.49 -26.54 2.62
CA LYS A 209 -9.43 -27.84 1.91
C LYS A 209 -8.16 -28.02 1.07
N GLU A 210 -7.00 -28.04 1.71
CA GLU A 210 -5.84 -28.71 1.12
C GLU A 210 -4.88 -29.08 2.26
N HIS A 211 -5.16 -30.19 2.92
CA HIS A 211 -4.21 -31.10 3.58
C HIS A 211 -5.02 -32.24 4.20
N ALA A 212 -5.30 -33.26 3.38
CA ALA A 212 -5.67 -34.61 3.79
C ALA A 212 -4.86 -35.59 2.94
#